data_AF-A0A812Z712-F1
#
_entry.id   AF-A0A812Z712-F1
#
_cell.length_a   1.000
_cell.length_b   1.000
_cell.length_c   1.000
_cell.angle_alpha   90.00
_cell.angle_beta   90.00
_cell.angle_gamma   90.00
#
_symmetry.space_group_name_H-M   'P 1'
#
loop_
_entity.id
_entity.type
_entity.pdbx_description
1 polymer ?
#
loop_
_entity_poly.entity_id
_entity_poly.type
_entity_poly.pdbx_seq_one_letter_code
_entity_poly.pdbx_strand_id
1 'polypeptide(L)'
;MIKSAQTTRNTISDKIDRFKSKVYRVNPTPHACKRGAGRALNISQIVDLYEEFKSFIQDRNLYYVDSNIVRPLTKSCHLSLAEFMGPSTVDWFVSHYWGTNFSYTVRALKLHANSVPRDSLITQSKITIASEEGAKSIATSSPITTASDWRSPGSISYWICAFSNNQYQIGEELGTSHEDSSFYLALHSEWVVGTVMVLDEQADRVETCGSRARIQD
;
A
#
# COMPACT_ATOMS: atom_id res chain seq x y z
N MET A 1 -6.61 22.57 -46.85
CA MET A 1 -6.57 21.24 -46.21
C MET A 1 -5.95 21.37 -44.83
N ILE A 2 -6.77 21.44 -43.78
CA ILE A 2 -6.29 21.46 -42.40
C ILE A 2 -6.07 19.99 -42.01
N LYS A 3 -4.81 19.57 -41.84
CA LYS A 3 -4.51 18.27 -41.23
C LYS A 3 -4.93 18.37 -39.76
N SER A 4 -6.08 17.80 -39.45
CA SER A 4 -6.51 17.52 -38.08
C SER A 4 -5.41 16.68 -37.42
N ALA A 5 -4.76 17.24 -36.39
CA ALA A 5 -3.91 16.49 -35.51
C ALA A 5 -4.80 15.48 -34.76
N GLN A 6 -4.74 14.22 -35.16
CA GLN A 6 -5.29 13.13 -34.37
C GLN A 6 -4.50 13.05 -33.07
N THR A 7 -5.02 13.68 -32.03
CA THR A 7 -4.64 13.40 -30.65
C THR A 7 -4.97 11.92 -30.41
N THR A 8 -3.97 11.04 -30.49
CA THR A 8 -4.08 9.64 -30.10
C THR A 8 -4.55 9.60 -28.64
N ARG A 9 -5.85 9.33 -28.44
CA ARG A 9 -6.39 9.06 -27.12
C ARG A 9 -5.81 7.73 -26.66
N ASN A 10 -4.74 7.78 -25.87
CA ASN A 10 -4.20 6.59 -25.21
C ASN A 10 -5.31 5.95 -24.36
N THR A 11 -5.66 4.71 -24.67
CA THR A 11 -6.67 3.95 -23.94
C THR A 11 -6.12 3.47 -22.60
N ILE A 12 -6.99 3.01 -21.70
CA ILE A 12 -6.54 2.38 -20.45
C ILE A 12 -5.75 1.09 -20.73
N SER A 13 -6.11 0.36 -21.80
CA SER A 13 -5.39 -0.85 -22.23
C SER A 13 -3.95 -0.53 -22.62
N ASP A 14 -3.74 0.54 -23.40
CA ASP A 14 -2.38 0.96 -23.78
C ASP A 14 -1.53 1.30 -22.55
N LYS A 15 -2.14 1.92 -21.52
CA LYS A 15 -1.46 2.19 -20.25
C LYS A 15 -1.17 0.92 -19.46
N ILE A 16 -2.09 -0.05 -19.43
CA ILE A 16 -1.89 -1.37 -18.81
C ILE A 16 -0.67 -2.05 -19.44
N ASP A 17 -0.61 -2.14 -20.77
CA ASP A 17 0.49 -2.84 -21.46
C ASP A 17 1.84 -2.13 -21.27
N ARG A 18 1.84 -0.79 -21.30
CA ARG A 18 3.02 0.00 -20.98
C ARG A 18 3.47 -0.21 -19.53
N PHE A 19 2.55 -0.21 -18.58
CA PHE A 19 2.89 -0.41 -17.17
C PHE A 19 3.40 -1.83 -16.91
N LYS A 20 2.80 -2.86 -17.51
CA LYS A 20 3.32 -4.24 -17.50
C LYS A 20 4.77 -4.27 -17.98
N SER A 21 5.05 -3.61 -19.10
CA SER A 21 6.41 -3.54 -19.66
C SER A 21 7.40 -2.85 -18.72
N LYS A 22 6.97 -1.88 -17.91
CA LYS A 22 7.80 -1.27 -16.84
C LYS A 22 8.03 -2.25 -15.70
N VAL A 23 6.99 -2.93 -15.25
CA VAL A 23 7.08 -3.92 -14.17
C VAL A 23 8.02 -5.08 -14.55
N TYR A 24 7.91 -5.64 -15.75
CA TYR A 24 8.80 -6.72 -16.18
C TYR A 24 10.28 -6.36 -16.30
N ARG A 25 10.63 -5.06 -16.34
CA ARG A 25 12.03 -4.63 -16.30
C ARG A 25 12.62 -4.73 -14.90
N VAL A 26 11.79 -4.60 -13.86
CA VAL A 26 12.21 -4.62 -12.45
C VAL A 26 11.90 -5.95 -11.75
N ASN A 27 10.83 -6.63 -12.18
CA ASN A 27 10.42 -7.96 -11.74
C ASN A 27 10.18 -8.84 -12.98
N PRO A 28 11.23 -9.39 -13.62
CA PRO A 28 11.11 -10.14 -14.87
C PRO A 28 10.31 -11.43 -14.74
N THR A 29 10.28 -12.01 -13.54
CA THR A 29 9.60 -13.28 -13.24
C THR A 29 8.67 -13.13 -12.03
N PRO A 30 7.54 -12.43 -12.18
CA PRO A 30 6.55 -12.34 -11.11
C PRO A 30 6.06 -13.74 -10.73
N HIS A 31 6.03 -14.01 -9.44
CA HIS A 31 5.69 -15.31 -8.90
C HIS A 31 4.87 -15.14 -7.63
N ALA A 32 4.09 -16.17 -7.31
CA ALA A 32 3.33 -16.20 -6.07
C ALA A 32 4.28 -16.27 -4.86
N CYS A 33 3.94 -15.57 -3.78
CA CYS A 33 4.60 -15.68 -2.50
C CYS A 33 3.57 -15.98 -1.40
N LYS A 34 4.05 -16.29 -0.19
CA LYS A 34 3.19 -16.65 0.94
C LYS A 34 2.23 -15.50 1.27
N ARG A 35 0.97 -15.83 1.57
CA ARG A 35 -0.04 -14.89 2.10
C ARG A 35 0.45 -14.22 3.39
N GLY A 36 0.02 -12.99 3.65
CA GLY A 36 0.36 -12.21 4.84
C GLY A 36 1.43 -11.15 4.61
N ALA A 37 2.38 -11.03 5.54
CA ALA A 37 3.34 -9.93 5.65
C ALA A 37 4.21 -9.69 4.42
N GLY A 38 4.52 -10.74 3.65
CA GLY A 38 5.38 -10.68 2.47
C GLY A 38 4.68 -10.22 1.19
N ARG A 39 3.46 -9.68 1.28
CA ARG A 39 2.69 -9.16 0.13
C ARG A 39 2.40 -7.66 0.24
N ALA A 40 3.37 -6.87 0.69
CA ALA A 40 3.27 -5.42 0.70
C ALA A 40 3.81 -4.80 -0.60
N LEU A 41 3.48 -3.52 -0.79
CA LEU A 41 4.06 -2.67 -1.82
C LEU A 41 4.80 -1.51 -1.18
N ASN A 42 5.97 -1.19 -1.71
CA ASN A 42 6.64 0.06 -1.40
C ASN A 42 5.77 1.26 -1.79
N ILE A 43 5.88 2.35 -1.03
CA ILE A 43 5.20 3.61 -1.34
C ILE A 43 5.47 4.07 -2.78
N SER A 44 6.67 3.81 -3.30
CA SER A 44 6.99 4.16 -4.69
C SER A 44 6.18 3.38 -5.71
N GLN A 45 5.99 2.08 -5.51
CA GLN A 45 5.15 1.24 -6.36
C GLN A 45 3.69 1.75 -6.36
N ILE A 46 3.16 2.13 -5.19
CA ILE A 46 1.80 2.65 -5.03
C ILE A 46 1.64 3.99 -5.75
N VAL A 47 2.61 4.90 -5.59
CA VAL A 47 2.58 6.21 -6.25
C VAL A 47 2.75 6.08 -7.76
N ASP A 48 3.65 5.22 -8.23
CA ASP A 48 3.87 5.00 -9.66
C ASP A 48 2.64 4.40 -10.33
N LEU A 49 1.94 3.47 -9.67
CA LEU A 49 0.64 2.97 -10.14
C LEU A 49 -0.37 4.12 -10.25
N TYR A 50 -0.53 4.91 -9.18
CA TYR A 50 -1.47 6.02 -9.19
C TYR A 50 -1.15 7.05 -10.29
N GLU A 51 0.09 7.52 -10.40
CA GLU A 51 0.48 8.53 -11.38
C GLU A 51 0.36 8.01 -12.83
N GLU A 52 0.67 6.74 -13.08
CA GLU A 52 0.47 6.14 -14.39
C GLU A 52 -1.01 6.19 -14.79
N PHE A 53 -1.93 5.87 -13.88
CA PHE A 53 -3.35 5.75 -14.18
C PHE A 53 -4.19 6.96 -13.74
N LYS A 54 -3.58 8.04 -13.25
CA LYS A 54 -4.26 9.20 -12.65
C LYS A 54 -5.38 9.79 -13.50
N SER A 55 -5.16 9.93 -14.81
CA SER A 55 -6.15 10.45 -15.76
C SER A 55 -7.40 9.55 -15.88
N PHE A 56 -7.25 8.26 -15.58
CA PHE A 56 -8.34 7.29 -15.51
C PHE A 56 -8.87 7.12 -14.10
N ILE A 57 -8.08 7.31 -13.05
CA ILE A 57 -8.60 7.18 -11.69
C ILE A 57 -9.48 8.38 -11.37
N GLN A 58 -8.96 9.61 -11.54
CA GLN A 58 -9.65 10.85 -11.15
C GLN A 58 -10.19 10.72 -9.71
N ASP A 59 -11.49 10.89 -9.51
CA ASP A 59 -12.14 10.79 -8.19
C ASP A 59 -12.70 9.41 -7.87
N ARG A 60 -12.27 8.39 -8.61
CA ARG A 60 -12.76 7.02 -8.43
C ARG A 60 -12.03 6.31 -7.30
N ASN A 61 -12.71 5.33 -6.76
CA ASN A 61 -12.32 4.61 -5.56
C ASN A 61 -11.64 3.27 -5.90
N LEU A 62 -11.33 2.46 -4.89
CA LEU A 62 -10.60 1.22 -5.08
C LEU A 62 -11.40 0.13 -5.79
N TYR A 63 -12.74 0.16 -5.78
CA TYR A 63 -13.53 -0.75 -6.61
C TYR A 63 -13.25 -0.52 -8.10
N TYR A 64 -13.11 0.74 -8.51
CA TYR A 64 -12.73 1.06 -9.88
C TYR A 64 -11.29 0.65 -10.19
N VAL A 65 -10.35 1.00 -9.30
CA VAL A 65 -8.92 0.67 -9.47
C VAL A 65 -8.73 -0.84 -9.59
N ASP A 66 -9.38 -1.61 -8.73
CA ASP A 66 -9.28 -3.06 -8.77
C ASP A 66 -9.85 -3.66 -10.07
N SER A 67 -11.07 -3.30 -10.43
CA SER A 67 -11.76 -3.85 -11.62
C SER A 67 -11.15 -3.41 -12.96
N ASN A 68 -10.61 -2.18 -13.04
CA ASN A 68 -10.16 -1.59 -14.30
C ASN A 68 -8.64 -1.50 -14.45
N ILE A 69 -7.87 -1.70 -13.37
CA ILE A 69 -6.42 -1.59 -13.38
C ILE A 69 -5.76 -2.83 -12.78
N VAL A 70 -6.02 -3.17 -11.51
CA VAL A 70 -5.33 -4.26 -10.80
C VAL A 70 -5.58 -5.60 -11.48
N ARG A 71 -6.86 -6.01 -11.60
CA ARG A 71 -7.20 -7.29 -12.23
C ARG A 71 -6.71 -7.32 -13.68
N PRO A 72 -6.92 -6.30 -14.54
CA PRO A 72 -6.33 -6.30 -15.87
C PRO A 72 -4.80 -6.40 -15.93
N LEU A 73 -4.07 -5.79 -14.97
CA LEU A 73 -2.63 -5.94 -14.85
C LEU A 73 -2.23 -7.38 -14.53
N THR A 74 -2.94 -8.04 -13.62
CA THR A 74 -2.56 -9.39 -13.15
C THR A 74 -3.32 -10.54 -13.83
N LYS A 75 -4.17 -10.24 -14.81
CA LYS A 75 -5.03 -11.22 -15.51
C LYS A 75 -4.30 -12.41 -16.11
N SER A 76 -3.10 -12.20 -16.66
CA SER A 76 -2.34 -13.26 -17.32
C SER A 76 -1.66 -14.21 -16.35
N CYS A 77 -1.39 -13.78 -15.12
CA CYS A 77 -0.66 -14.56 -14.11
C CYS A 77 -1.50 -14.94 -12.89
N HIS A 78 -2.70 -14.38 -12.73
CA HIS A 78 -3.59 -14.61 -11.58
C HIS A 78 -2.89 -14.41 -10.23
N LEU A 79 -2.05 -13.37 -10.16
CA LEU A 79 -1.33 -12.97 -8.95
C LEU A 79 -2.04 -11.79 -8.27
N SER A 80 -1.75 -11.58 -6.98
CA SER A 80 -1.97 -10.28 -6.34
C SER A 80 -1.13 -9.18 -7.02
N LEU A 81 -1.49 -7.91 -6.82
CA LEU A 81 -0.69 -6.81 -7.36
C LEU A 81 0.72 -6.78 -6.77
N ALA A 82 0.85 -7.08 -5.47
CA ALA A 82 2.13 -7.15 -4.78
C ALA A 82 3.08 -8.18 -5.43
N GLU A 83 2.60 -9.41 -5.62
CA GLU A 83 3.34 -10.47 -6.30
C GLU A 83 3.70 -10.09 -7.75
N PHE A 84 2.79 -9.41 -8.46
CA PHE A 84 3.04 -8.93 -9.81
C PHE A 84 4.14 -7.85 -9.87
N MET A 85 4.07 -6.84 -9.01
CA MET A 85 4.97 -5.69 -9.04
C MET A 85 6.34 -5.94 -8.40
N GLY A 86 6.50 -7.03 -7.65
CA GLY A 86 7.67 -7.32 -6.84
C GLY A 86 7.34 -7.02 -5.37
N PRO A 87 6.99 -8.05 -4.59
CA PRO A 87 6.47 -7.85 -3.24
C PRO A 87 7.57 -7.44 -2.27
N SER A 88 7.19 -6.74 -1.20
CA SER A 88 8.04 -6.44 -0.06
C SER A 88 7.43 -6.94 1.25
N THR A 89 8.25 -6.99 2.30
CA THR A 89 7.77 -7.18 3.68
C THR A 89 7.07 -5.91 4.14
N VAL A 90 5.89 -6.06 4.76
CA VAL A 90 5.10 -4.96 5.31
C VAL A 90 5.83 -4.24 6.43
N ASP A 91 5.75 -2.90 6.45
CA ASP A 91 6.03 -2.09 7.64
C ASP A 91 4.72 -1.63 8.29
N TRP A 92 3.74 -1.23 7.47
CA TRP A 92 2.47 -0.68 7.94
C TRP A 92 1.27 -1.37 7.28
N PHE A 93 0.34 -1.80 8.12
CA PHE A 93 -0.94 -2.31 7.66
C PHE A 93 -1.89 -1.15 7.34
N VAL A 94 -2.59 -1.18 6.19
CA VAL A 94 -3.51 -0.11 5.81
C VAL A 94 -4.96 -0.55 6.07
N SER A 95 -5.59 0.12 7.03
CA SER A 95 -7.03 0.02 7.27
C SER A 95 -7.73 1.13 6.48
N HIS A 96 -8.61 0.75 5.56
CA HIS A 96 -9.29 1.70 4.68
C HIS A 96 -10.65 1.18 4.21
N TYR A 97 -11.50 2.10 3.78
CA TYR A 97 -12.72 1.81 3.06
C TYR A 97 -12.48 1.89 1.55
N TRP A 98 -12.90 0.84 0.81
CA TRP A 98 -12.73 0.81 -0.65
C TRP A 98 -13.52 1.88 -1.40
N GLY A 99 -14.55 2.46 -0.78
CA GLY A 99 -15.36 3.51 -1.39
C GLY A 99 -14.72 4.90 -1.34
N THR A 100 -13.70 5.11 -0.50
CA THR A 100 -12.95 6.38 -0.44
C THR A 100 -12.16 6.60 -1.74
N ASN A 101 -12.09 7.85 -2.20
CA ASN A 101 -11.34 8.24 -3.39
C ASN A 101 -9.88 7.74 -3.30
N PHE A 102 -9.41 7.02 -4.31
CA PHE A 102 -8.10 6.39 -4.24
C PHE A 102 -6.97 7.43 -4.21
N SER A 103 -7.17 8.60 -4.80
CA SER A 103 -6.21 9.71 -4.71
C SER A 103 -5.97 10.17 -3.26
N TYR A 104 -6.99 10.11 -2.40
CA TYR A 104 -6.88 10.45 -0.98
C TYR A 104 -6.10 9.37 -0.22
N THR A 105 -6.32 8.10 -0.55
CA THR A 105 -5.51 7.00 -0.01
C THR A 105 -4.04 7.20 -0.35
N VAL A 106 -3.71 7.42 -1.62
CA VAL A 106 -2.31 7.64 -2.05
C VAL A 106 -1.71 8.88 -1.39
N ARG A 107 -2.48 9.98 -1.28
CA ARG A 107 -2.03 11.19 -0.59
C ARG A 107 -1.73 10.92 0.89
N ALA A 108 -2.62 10.22 1.60
CA ALA A 108 -2.45 9.88 3.01
C ALA A 108 -1.19 9.03 3.21
N LEU A 109 -0.97 8.01 2.38
CA LEU A 109 0.22 7.15 2.47
C LEU A 109 1.51 7.90 2.15
N LYS A 110 1.49 8.85 1.19
CA LYS A 110 2.65 9.72 0.91
C LYS A 110 2.98 10.62 2.10
N LEU A 111 1.97 11.25 2.70
CA LEU A 111 2.16 12.11 3.87
C LEU A 111 2.68 11.29 5.07
N HIS A 112 2.10 10.12 5.32
CA HIS A 112 2.55 9.21 6.35
C HIS A 112 4.00 8.75 6.12
N ALA A 113 4.34 8.35 4.89
CA ALA A 113 5.70 7.93 4.56
C ALA A 113 6.75 9.03 4.82
N ASN A 114 6.36 10.30 4.62
CA ASN A 114 7.24 11.44 4.90
C ASN A 114 7.29 11.82 6.40
N SER A 115 6.32 11.39 7.21
CA SER A 115 6.28 11.71 8.65
C SER A 115 6.93 10.65 9.53
N VAL A 116 7.09 9.42 9.05
CA VAL A 116 7.71 8.33 9.83
C VAL A 116 9.23 8.50 9.87
N PRO A 117 9.84 8.62 11.07
CA PRO A 117 11.30 8.66 11.20
C PRO A 117 11.93 7.33 10.77
N ARG A 118 12.89 7.37 9.83
CA ARG A 118 13.54 6.17 9.28
C ARG A 118 14.28 5.34 10.34
N ASP A 119 14.81 5.99 11.37
CA ASP A 119 15.52 5.32 12.49
C ASP A 119 14.61 4.39 13.29
N SER A 120 13.28 4.62 13.28
CA SER A 120 12.32 3.78 13.99
C SER A 120 12.10 2.42 13.32
N LEU A 121 12.39 2.29 12.02
CA LEU A 121 12.21 1.05 11.26
C LEU A 121 13.43 0.12 11.36
N ILE A 122 14.62 0.67 11.61
CA ILE A 122 15.88 -0.08 11.71
C ILE A 122 15.96 -0.89 13.02
N THR A 123 15.23 -0.48 14.06
CA THR A 123 15.28 -1.12 15.39
C THR A 123 14.66 -2.52 15.41
N GLN A 124 13.70 -2.83 14.52
CA GLN A 124 13.11 -4.18 14.45
C GLN A 124 13.98 -5.20 13.70
N SER A 125 14.76 -4.78 12.70
CA SER A 125 15.66 -5.68 11.97
C SER A 125 16.89 -6.11 12.79
N LYS A 126 17.25 -5.36 13.84
CA LYS A 126 18.46 -5.61 14.66
C LYS A 126 18.24 -6.57 15.84
N ILE A 127 17.01 -6.83 16.27
CA ILE A 127 16.76 -7.75 17.39
C ILE A 127 17.08 -9.22 17.01
N THR A 128 17.12 -9.55 15.72
CA THR A 128 17.45 -10.91 15.24
C THR A 128 18.95 -11.15 15.03
N ILE A 129 19.80 -10.11 15.09
CA ILE A 129 21.27 -10.25 14.98
C ILE A 129 21.94 -9.62 16.21
N ALA A 130 21.68 -10.18 17.39
CA ALA A 130 22.50 -9.94 18.56
C ALA A 130 22.46 -11.16 19.49
N SER A 131 22.96 -12.30 19.01
CA SER A 131 23.62 -13.28 19.88
C SER A 131 25.12 -12.97 19.88
N GLU A 132 25.60 -12.49 21.03
CA GLU A 132 26.98 -12.55 21.52
C GLU A 132 28.11 -12.24 20.54
N GLU A 133 28.60 -10.98 20.53
CA GLU A 133 29.87 -10.58 21.15
C GLU A 133 30.19 -9.12 20.82
N GLY A 134 30.85 -8.45 21.78
CA GLY A 134 30.85 -7.00 21.93
C GLY A 134 31.48 -6.17 20.79
N ALA A 135 30.87 -5.02 20.53
CA ALA A 135 31.52 -3.90 19.84
C ALA A 135 31.02 -2.55 20.38
N LYS A 136 32.01 -1.72 20.73
CA LYS A 136 31.92 -0.41 21.39
C LYS A 136 31.07 0.60 20.63
N SER A 137 30.26 1.36 21.37
CA SER A 137 29.54 2.54 20.88
C SER A 137 30.52 3.65 20.51
N ILE A 138 30.45 4.14 19.27
CA ILE A 138 30.92 5.47 18.92
C ILE A 138 29.69 6.27 18.51
N ALA A 139 29.27 7.14 19.43
CA ALA A 139 28.30 8.19 19.16
C ALA A 139 29.00 9.28 18.34
N THR A 140 28.53 9.51 17.12
CA THR A 140 28.80 10.75 16.39
C THR A 140 27.48 11.37 15.99
N SER A 141 27.15 12.44 16.71
CA SER A 141 26.09 13.40 16.45
C SER A 141 26.27 14.10 15.11
N SER A 142 25.19 14.21 14.32
CA SER A 142 24.80 15.49 13.70
C SER A 142 23.33 15.48 13.28
N PRO A 143 22.58 16.57 13.50
CA PRO A 143 21.16 16.68 13.20
C PRO A 143 20.95 17.24 11.80
N ILE A 144 20.32 16.47 10.90
CA ILE A 144 19.74 17.00 9.66
C ILE A 144 18.38 16.34 9.46
N THR A 145 17.34 17.02 9.94
CA THR A 145 15.94 16.82 9.58
C THR A 145 15.70 17.35 8.16
N THR A 146 16.17 16.63 7.14
CA THR A 146 15.62 16.75 5.80
C THR A 146 14.48 15.76 5.69
N ALA A 147 13.27 16.24 5.40
CA ALA A 147 12.11 15.39 5.14
C ALA A 147 12.52 14.31 4.13
N SER A 148 12.49 13.04 4.57
CA SER A 148 12.99 11.94 3.77
C SER A 148 12.13 11.77 2.53
N ASP A 149 12.74 11.82 1.35
CA ASP A 149 12.04 11.56 0.08
C ASP A 149 11.58 10.10 0.05
N TRP A 150 10.27 9.87 -0.09
CA TRP A 150 9.68 8.53 -0.21
C TRP A 150 10.25 7.72 -1.39
N ARG A 151 10.94 8.38 -2.34
CA ARG A 151 11.68 7.73 -3.44
C ARG A 151 13.03 7.13 -3.04
N SER A 152 13.51 7.38 -1.83
CA SER A 152 14.83 6.92 -1.37
C SER A 152 14.85 5.40 -1.10
N PRO A 153 15.94 4.69 -1.43
CA PRO A 153 16.12 3.25 -1.12
C PRO A 153 15.82 2.93 0.35
N GLY A 154 15.13 1.81 0.62
CA GLY A 154 14.60 1.49 1.95
C GLY A 154 13.31 2.26 2.27
N SER A 155 12.45 2.43 1.27
CA SER A 155 11.17 3.12 1.39
C SER A 155 10.15 2.26 2.15
N ILE A 156 9.20 2.92 2.81
CA ILE A 156 8.16 2.27 3.61
C ILE A 156 7.23 1.41 2.74
N SER A 157 6.92 0.22 3.24
CA SER A 157 6.04 -0.75 2.61
C SER A 157 4.69 -0.83 3.31
N TYR A 158 3.63 -0.81 2.49
CA TYR A 158 2.25 -0.83 2.93
C TYR A 158 1.54 -2.11 2.47
N TRP A 159 0.87 -2.77 3.39
CA TRP A 159 -0.05 -3.85 3.07
C TRP A 159 -1.45 -3.26 2.88
N ILE A 160 -2.02 -3.42 1.67
CA ILE A 160 -3.31 -2.84 1.28
C ILE A 160 -4.13 -3.98 0.69
N CYS A 161 -5.30 -4.27 1.25
CA CYS A 161 -6.02 -5.50 0.91
C CYS A 161 -6.34 -5.65 -0.59
N ALA A 162 -6.63 -4.55 -1.31
CA ALA A 162 -6.85 -4.57 -2.75
C ALA A 162 -5.61 -4.99 -3.57
N PHE A 163 -4.41 -4.82 -3.02
CA PHE A 163 -3.14 -5.06 -3.70
C PHE A 163 -2.43 -6.31 -3.20
N SER A 164 -2.60 -6.63 -1.92
CA SER A 164 -1.94 -7.72 -1.22
C SER A 164 -2.69 -9.05 -1.34
N ASN A 165 -4.03 -9.01 -1.40
CA ASN A 165 -4.82 -10.21 -1.64
C ASN A 165 -4.85 -10.52 -3.13
N ASN A 166 -4.78 -11.81 -3.48
CA ASN A 166 -5.05 -12.26 -4.83
C ASN A 166 -6.55 -12.11 -5.15
N GLN A 167 -6.88 -11.09 -5.96
CA GLN A 167 -8.26 -10.77 -6.34
C GLN A 167 -8.94 -11.84 -7.20
N TYR A 168 -8.20 -12.83 -7.68
CA TYR A 168 -8.73 -14.00 -8.40
C TYR A 168 -9.05 -15.18 -7.49
N GLN A 169 -8.51 -15.20 -6.27
CA GLN A 169 -8.59 -16.32 -5.34
C GLN A 169 -9.04 -15.85 -3.95
N ILE A 170 -10.03 -14.94 -3.90
CA ILE A 170 -10.48 -14.34 -2.63
C ILE A 170 -10.92 -15.40 -1.60
N GLY A 171 -11.51 -16.52 -2.03
CA GLY A 171 -11.83 -17.62 -1.12
C GLY A 171 -10.60 -18.17 -0.39
N GLU A 172 -9.48 -18.33 -1.09
CA GLU A 172 -8.22 -18.73 -0.47
C GLU A 172 -7.64 -17.62 0.40
N GLU A 173 -7.78 -16.36 0.01
CA GLU A 173 -7.32 -15.20 0.80
C GLU A 173 -8.06 -15.05 2.14
N LEU A 174 -9.32 -15.47 2.20
CA LEU A 174 -10.13 -15.47 3.41
C LEU A 174 -9.90 -16.72 4.27
N GLY A 175 -9.59 -17.87 3.66
CA GLY A 175 -9.34 -19.12 4.37
C GLY A 175 -10.62 -19.73 4.97
N THR A 176 -10.44 -20.67 5.90
CA THR A 176 -11.56 -21.36 6.57
C THR A 176 -11.95 -20.72 7.90
N SER A 177 -11.01 -20.03 8.53
CA SER A 177 -11.22 -19.16 9.68
C SER A 177 -10.60 -17.79 9.44
N HIS A 178 -10.92 -16.81 10.29
CA HIS A 178 -10.36 -15.47 10.15
C HIS A 178 -8.84 -15.47 10.41
N GLU A 179 -8.32 -16.39 11.22
CA GLU A 179 -6.89 -16.60 11.48
C GLU A 179 -6.12 -17.10 10.25
N ASP A 180 -6.80 -17.80 9.33
CA ASP A 180 -6.23 -18.24 8.06
C ASP A 180 -6.15 -17.10 7.04
N SER A 181 -6.84 -15.99 7.28
CA SER A 181 -6.97 -14.92 6.30
C SER A 181 -5.66 -14.16 6.13
N SER A 182 -5.39 -13.71 4.90
CA SER A 182 -4.22 -12.87 4.59
C SER A 182 -4.18 -11.59 5.44
N PHE A 183 -5.35 -11.08 5.83
CA PHE A 183 -5.50 -9.97 6.75
C PHE A 183 -4.91 -10.28 8.12
N TYR A 184 -5.35 -11.38 8.73
CA TYR A 184 -4.88 -11.79 10.04
C TYR A 184 -3.37 -12.08 10.02
N LEU A 185 -2.92 -12.82 9.00
CA LEU A 185 -1.50 -13.18 8.83
C LEU A 185 -0.60 -11.95 8.65
N ALA A 186 -1.06 -10.91 7.96
CA ALA A 186 -0.32 -9.66 7.84
C ALA A 186 -0.33 -8.89 9.18
N LEU A 187 -1.52 -8.65 9.75
CA LEU A 187 -1.70 -7.83 10.94
C LEU A 187 -1.02 -8.40 12.19
N HIS A 188 -0.95 -9.73 12.32
CA HIS A 188 -0.30 -10.42 13.44
C HIS A 188 1.18 -10.74 13.19
N SER A 189 1.74 -10.29 12.06
CA SER A 189 3.17 -10.50 11.80
C SER A 189 4.03 -9.58 12.67
N GLU A 190 5.21 -10.08 13.05
CA GLU A 190 6.21 -9.31 13.79
C GLU A 190 6.77 -8.10 13.02
N TRP A 191 6.52 -8.04 11.71
CA TRP A 191 6.99 -6.98 10.81
C TRP A 191 6.08 -5.76 10.79
N VAL A 192 4.80 -5.90 11.17
CA VAL A 192 3.88 -4.76 11.20
C VAL A 192 4.20 -3.87 12.41
N VAL A 193 4.69 -2.68 12.13
CA VAL A 193 4.98 -1.63 13.13
C VAL A 193 3.68 -1.01 13.65
N GLY A 194 2.65 -0.94 12.80
CA GLY A 194 1.35 -0.39 13.18
C GLY A 194 0.36 -0.36 12.03
N THR A 195 -0.79 0.28 12.29
CA THR A 195 -1.87 0.45 11.31
C THR A 195 -2.01 1.90 10.90
N VAL A 196 -2.01 2.17 9.60
CA VAL A 196 -2.45 3.44 9.03
C VAL A 196 -3.94 3.36 8.73
N MET A 197 -4.72 4.19 9.41
CA MET A 197 -6.15 4.30 9.18
C MET A 197 -6.44 5.46 8.22
N VAL A 198 -6.89 5.13 7.01
CA VAL A 198 -7.36 6.12 6.04
C VAL A 198 -8.85 6.33 6.25
N LEU A 199 -9.19 7.45 6.89
CA LEU A 199 -10.57 7.85 7.15
C LEU A 199 -11.17 8.54 5.91
N ASP A 200 -12.46 8.32 5.72
CA ASP A 200 -13.24 9.02 4.70
C ASP A 200 -13.45 10.49 5.09
N GLU A 201 -13.68 11.37 4.12
CA GLU A 201 -13.98 12.79 4.37
C GLU A 201 -15.27 12.97 5.18
N GLN A 202 -16.20 12.01 5.08
CA GLN A 202 -17.45 12.00 5.84
C GLN A 202 -17.32 11.33 7.22
N ALA A 203 -16.12 10.92 7.62
CA ALA A 203 -15.91 10.32 8.94
C ALA A 203 -16.12 11.38 10.03
N ASP A 204 -17.28 11.33 10.67
CA ASP A 204 -17.60 12.21 11.79
C ASP A 204 -17.28 11.55 13.14
N ARG A 205 -17.08 12.39 14.16
CA ARG A 205 -16.95 11.92 15.52
C ARG A 205 -18.30 11.38 15.96
N VAL A 206 -18.30 10.17 16.53
CA VAL A 206 -19.47 9.68 17.25
C VAL A 206 -19.61 10.55 18.51
N GLU A 207 -20.59 11.45 18.53
CA GLU A 207 -20.96 12.16 19.74
C GLU A 207 -21.42 11.12 20.76
N THR A 208 -20.77 11.09 21.93
CA THR A 208 -21.20 10.21 23.02
C THR A 208 -22.57 10.68 23.50
N CYS A 209 -23.49 9.74 23.74
CA CYS A 209 -24.83 10.04 24.26
C CYS A 209 -24.72 10.73 25.63
N GLY A 210 -24.72 12.05 25.60
CA GLY A 210 -24.54 12.93 26.74
C GLY A 210 -25.69 13.93 26.84
N SER A 211 -26.88 13.44 27.17
CA SER A 211 -27.92 14.28 27.79
C SER A 211 -28.94 13.39 28.49
N ARG A 212 -28.62 13.05 29.73
CA ARG A 212 -29.63 12.63 30.71
C ARG A 212 -30.65 13.77 30.79
N ALA A 213 -31.89 13.46 30.43
CA ALA A 213 -33.03 14.36 30.52
C ALA A 213 -33.06 15.03 31.91
N ARG A 214 -33.09 16.36 31.92
CA ARG A 214 -33.52 17.11 33.10
C ARG A 214 -34.99 16.75 33.31
N ILE A 215 -35.27 15.99 34.37
CA ILE A 215 -36.60 15.89 34.94
C ILE A 215 -36.92 17.31 35.46
N GLN A 216 -37.93 17.95 34.86
CA GLN A 216 -38.58 19.12 35.44
C GLN A 216 -39.61 18.59 36.44
N ASP A 217 -39.38 18.87 37.72
CA ASP A 217 -40.41 18.89 38.76
C ASP A 217 -41.18 20.22 38.69
#